data_AF-A0AAU9HEQ7-F1
#
_entry.id   AF-A0AAU9HEQ7-F1
#
_cell.length_a   1.000
_cell.length_b   1.000
_cell.length_c   1.000
_cell.angle_alpha   90.00
_cell.angle_beta   90.00
_cell.angle_gamma   90.00
#
_symmetry.space_group_name_H-M   'P 1'
#
loop_
_entity.id
_entity.type
_entity.pdbx_description
1 polymer ?
#
loop_
_entity_poly.entity_id
_entity_poly.type
_entity_poly.pdbx_seq_one_letter_code
_entity_poly.pdbx_strand_id
1 'polypeptide(L)'
;MAGAKIQISTQGAQAVSDVLTQLIKNANNLAPALGNVGEHLMLTHRDHFDEQRSPDGTPWQALSPDYAKSKKKNKDKILRLNDIMRDTLAYNIGDESLEFGTNMEYGAIHQFGGTSDMPPRLAAIPARPFLGLSDNDEKEIIEIIFNFVDKGN
;
A
#
# COMPACT_ATOMS: atom_id res chain seq x y z
N MET A 1 -10.78 -1.43 9.39
CA MET A 1 -9.49 -1.46 10.13
C MET A 1 -9.19 -0.06 10.65
N ALA A 2 -8.60 0.09 11.84
CA ALA A 2 -8.31 1.39 12.47
C ALA A 2 -6.95 2.03 12.07
N GLY A 3 -6.21 1.41 11.13
CA GLY A 3 -4.96 1.93 10.58
C GLY A 3 -5.13 2.57 9.20
N ALA A 4 -4.11 2.49 8.34
CA ALA A 4 -4.17 2.98 6.97
C ALA A 4 -4.44 1.83 5.99
N LYS A 5 -5.30 2.07 4.99
CA LYS A 5 -5.58 1.13 3.90
C LYS A 5 -5.81 1.85 2.58
N ILE A 6 -5.48 1.18 1.49
CA ILE A 6 -6.01 1.48 0.17
C ILE A 6 -7.05 0.41 -0.19
N GLN A 7 -8.06 0.83 -0.94
CA GLN A 7 -9.07 -0.07 -1.47
C GLN A 7 -8.99 -0.03 -2.98
N ILE A 8 -8.80 -1.20 -3.60
CA ILE A 8 -8.87 -1.36 -5.03
C ILE A 8 -10.28 -1.85 -5.33
N SER A 9 -11.06 -0.99 -5.99
CA SER A 9 -12.44 -1.29 -6.36
C SER A 9 -12.70 -0.98 -7.83
N THR A 10 -13.70 -1.67 -8.35
CA THR A 10 -14.17 -1.56 -9.74
C THR A 10 -14.81 -0.21 -10.06
N GLN A 11 -15.17 0.57 -9.03
CA GLN A 11 -15.95 1.81 -9.14
C GLN A 11 -15.11 3.08 -8.86
N GLY A 12 -13.83 2.98 -8.49
CA GLY A 12 -13.08 4.09 -7.88
C GLY A 12 -11.72 4.48 -8.50
N ALA A 13 -11.18 3.73 -9.46
CA ALA A 13 -9.89 4.05 -10.10
C ALA A 13 -10.10 4.36 -11.59
N GLN A 14 -10.20 5.64 -11.95
CA GLN A 14 -10.74 6.09 -13.25
C GLN A 14 -10.04 5.53 -14.50
N ALA A 15 -8.77 5.11 -14.43
CA ALA A 15 -8.05 4.50 -15.57
C ALA A 15 -8.12 2.96 -15.58
N VAL A 16 -8.14 2.33 -14.40
CA VAL A 16 -8.22 0.87 -14.24
C VAL A 16 -9.68 0.39 -14.36
N SER A 17 -10.65 1.26 -14.07
CA SER A 17 -12.08 0.96 -13.91
C SER A 17 -12.78 0.46 -15.18
N ASP A 18 -12.53 1.05 -16.35
CA ASP A 18 -13.31 0.71 -17.55
C ASP A 18 -12.93 -0.67 -18.12
N VAL A 19 -11.62 -0.96 -18.20
CA VAL A 19 -11.11 -2.26 -18.66
C VAL A 19 -11.45 -3.35 -17.65
N LEU A 20 -11.27 -3.09 -16.34
CA LEU A 20 -11.69 -4.02 -15.30
C LEU A 20 -13.20 -4.29 -15.37
N THR A 21 -14.03 -3.26 -15.49
CA THR A 21 -15.49 -3.42 -15.52
C THR A 21 -15.94 -4.30 -16.69
N GLN A 22 -15.28 -4.22 -17.86
CA GLN A 22 -15.58 -5.12 -18.99
C GLN A 22 -15.11 -6.55 -18.77
N LEU A 23 -13.91 -6.75 -18.22
CA LEU A 23 -13.36 -8.08 -17.92
C LEU A 23 -14.19 -8.80 -16.85
N ILE A 24 -14.68 -8.05 -15.86
CA ILE A 24 -15.44 -8.57 -14.71
C ILE A 24 -16.82 -9.07 -15.11
N LYS A 25 -17.49 -8.43 -16.08
CA LYS A 25 -18.78 -8.92 -16.61
C LYS A 25 -18.69 -10.36 -17.16
N ASN A 26 -17.48 -10.80 -17.53
CA ASN A 26 -17.25 -12.12 -18.13
C ASN A 26 -16.72 -13.16 -17.12
N ALA A 27 -16.40 -12.77 -15.88
CA ALA A 27 -15.81 -13.66 -14.88
C ALA A 27 -16.77 -13.95 -13.72
N ASN A 28 -17.07 -15.24 -13.49
CA ASN A 28 -17.97 -15.68 -12.41
C ASN A 28 -17.37 -15.52 -10.99
N ASN A 29 -16.04 -15.44 -10.86
CA ASN A 29 -15.35 -15.28 -9.57
C ASN A 29 -13.93 -14.71 -9.76
N LEU A 30 -13.70 -13.49 -9.28
CA LEU A 30 -12.40 -12.79 -9.37
C LEU A 30 -11.45 -13.08 -8.20
N ALA A 31 -11.91 -13.75 -7.16
CA ALA A 31 -11.11 -13.95 -5.95
C ALA A 31 -9.71 -14.52 -6.21
N PRO A 32 -9.51 -15.48 -7.17
CA PRO A 32 -8.16 -15.94 -7.49
C PRO A 32 -7.26 -14.86 -8.10
N ALA A 33 -7.79 -14.02 -9.00
CA ALA A 33 -7.05 -12.91 -9.59
C ALA A 33 -6.72 -11.83 -8.55
N LEU A 34 -7.69 -11.49 -7.69
CA LEU A 34 -7.48 -10.56 -6.58
C LEU A 34 -6.46 -11.10 -5.57
N GLY A 35 -6.37 -12.41 -5.36
CA GLY A 35 -5.29 -13.02 -4.56
C GLY A 35 -3.91 -12.75 -5.15
N ASN A 36 -3.74 -12.94 -6.46
CA ASN A 36 -2.47 -12.63 -7.14
C ASN A 36 -2.13 -11.13 -7.06
N VAL A 37 -3.13 -10.25 -7.18
CA VAL A 37 -2.95 -8.81 -6.95
C VAL A 37 -2.49 -8.52 -5.52
N GLY A 38 -3.10 -9.17 -4.53
CA GLY A 38 -2.70 -9.04 -3.12
C GLY A 38 -1.24 -9.44 -2.89
N GLU A 39 -0.82 -10.58 -3.45
CA GLU A 39 0.58 -11.04 -3.38
C GLU A 39 1.55 -10.09 -4.07
N HIS A 40 1.19 -9.56 -5.24
CA HIS A 40 1.97 -8.54 -5.94
C HIS A 40 2.19 -7.30 -5.07
N LEU A 41 1.12 -6.77 -4.47
CA LEU A 41 1.21 -5.59 -3.59
C LEU A 41 2.04 -5.85 -2.33
N MET A 42 1.96 -7.05 -1.76
CA MET A 42 2.83 -7.45 -0.64
C MET A 42 4.31 -7.37 -1.01
N LEU A 43 4.67 -7.82 -2.21
CA LEU A 43 6.05 -7.77 -2.70
C LEU A 43 6.51 -6.34 -2.99
N THR A 44 5.75 -5.59 -3.79
CA THR A 44 6.18 -4.23 -4.20
C THR A 44 6.25 -3.26 -3.05
N HIS A 45 5.33 -3.36 -2.09
CA HIS A 45 5.40 -2.53 -0.89
C HIS A 45 6.58 -2.92 0.00
N ARG A 46 6.96 -4.20 0.07
CA ARG A 46 8.18 -4.60 0.78
C ARG A 46 9.42 -3.95 0.17
N ASP A 47 9.50 -3.93 -1.16
CA ASP A 47 10.61 -3.30 -1.88
C ASP A 47 10.64 -1.78 -1.63
N HIS A 48 9.50 -1.10 -1.65
CA HIS A 48 9.41 0.33 -1.31
C HIS A 48 9.93 0.66 0.09
N PHE A 49 9.67 -0.20 1.08
CA PHE A 49 10.25 -0.04 2.43
C PHE A 49 11.76 -0.28 2.47
N ASP A 50 12.27 -1.21 1.67
CA ASP A 50 13.71 -1.50 1.58
C ASP A 50 14.46 -0.36 0.88
N GLU A 51 13.83 0.24 -0.13
CA GLU A 51 14.29 1.39 -0.92
C GLU A 51 14.02 2.75 -0.25
N GLN A 52 13.19 2.77 0.80
CA GLN A 52 12.80 3.95 1.57
C GLN A 52 12.10 5.03 0.73
N ARG A 53 11.14 4.61 -0.10
CA ARG A 53 10.37 5.50 -0.97
C ARG A 53 8.88 5.18 -0.94
N SER A 54 8.09 6.17 -1.34
CA SER A 54 6.67 6.03 -1.61
C SER A 54 6.43 5.21 -2.89
N PRO A 55 5.22 4.65 -3.08
CA PRO A 55 4.86 3.94 -4.32
C PRO A 55 5.02 4.79 -5.59
N ASP A 56 4.80 6.10 -5.50
CA ASP A 56 5.02 7.05 -6.61
C ASP A 56 6.51 7.28 -6.95
N GLY A 57 7.44 6.66 -6.21
CA GLY A 57 8.88 6.80 -6.40
C GLY A 57 9.54 7.87 -5.53
N THR A 58 8.78 8.70 -4.83
CA THR A 58 9.32 9.79 -4.00
C THR A 58 10.06 9.23 -2.78
N PRO A 59 11.36 9.54 -2.58
CA PRO A 59 12.06 9.14 -1.37
C PRO A 59 11.39 9.70 -0.10
N TRP A 60 11.29 8.89 0.94
CA TRP A 60 10.69 9.35 2.19
C TRP A 60 11.52 10.44 2.86
N GLN A 61 10.84 11.35 3.56
CA GLN A 61 11.51 12.36 4.34
C GLN A 61 12.42 11.72 5.41
N ALA A 62 13.66 12.18 5.44
CA ALA A 62 14.68 11.70 6.36
C ALA A 62 14.23 11.76 7.83
N LEU A 63 14.89 10.94 8.65
CA LEU A 63 14.72 11.02 10.11
C LEU A 63 15.23 12.37 10.61
N SER A 64 14.60 12.91 11.66
CA SER A 64 15.17 14.07 12.33
C SER A 64 16.55 13.72 12.92
N PRO A 65 17.51 14.65 12.98
CA PRO A 65 18.84 14.36 13.50
C PRO A 65 18.83 13.77 14.91
N ASP A 66 17.95 14.26 15.79
CA ASP A 66 17.86 13.79 17.18
C ASP A 66 17.26 12.38 17.28
N TYR A 67 16.26 12.08 16.45
CA TYR A 67 15.71 10.73 16.40
C TYR A 67 16.73 9.75 15.81
N ALA A 68 17.43 10.11 14.73
CA ALA A 68 18.46 9.28 14.14
C ALA A 68 19.57 8.89 15.13
N LYS A 69 19.99 9.83 16.00
CA LYS A 69 20.99 9.59 17.06
C LYS A 69 20.50 8.60 18.14
N SER A 70 19.24 8.73 18.55
CA SER A 70 18.66 7.96 19.65
C SER A 70 18.03 6.63 19.23
N LYS A 71 17.86 6.41 17.92
CA LYS A 71 17.26 5.21 17.37
C LYS A 71 18.07 3.96 17.73
N LYS A 72 17.39 2.93 18.27
CA LYS A 72 18.05 1.74 18.83
C LYS A 72 18.49 0.70 17.80
N LYS A 73 17.73 0.55 16.71
CA LYS A 73 17.93 -0.46 15.66
C LYS A 73 17.64 0.15 14.29
N ASN A 74 18.20 -0.45 13.23
CA ASN A 74 18.02 -0.02 11.85
C ASN A 74 18.25 1.49 11.71
N LYS A 75 19.36 2.00 12.26
CA LYS A 75 19.58 3.44 12.50
C LYS A 75 19.52 4.28 11.23
N ASP A 76 19.88 3.67 10.12
CA ASP A 76 19.91 4.21 8.75
C ASP A 76 18.60 4.03 7.97
N LYS A 77 17.61 3.31 8.53
CA LYS A 77 16.34 3.01 7.85
C LYS A 77 15.20 3.89 8.31
N ILE A 78 14.40 4.41 7.39
CA ILE A 78 13.18 5.17 7.66
C ILE A 78 12.02 4.17 7.79
N LEU A 79 11.05 4.48 8.67
CA LEU A 79 9.87 3.63 8.96
C LEU A 79 10.15 2.20 9.47
N ARG A 80 11.41 1.87 9.78
CA ARG A 80 11.82 0.52 10.18
C ARG A 80 12.58 0.54 11.49
N LEU A 81 11.97 0.08 12.59
CA LEU A 81 12.67 -0.15 13.86
C LEU A 81 12.89 -1.64 14.13
N ASN A 82 11.84 -2.43 14.01
CA ASN A 82 11.84 -3.89 14.14
C ASN A 82 11.14 -4.56 12.94
N ASP A 83 11.01 -3.82 11.83
CA ASP A 83 10.38 -4.24 10.57
C ASP A 83 8.89 -4.62 10.63
N ILE A 84 8.27 -4.52 11.81
CA ILE A 84 6.84 -4.77 12.04
C ILE A 84 5.95 -4.12 10.97
N MET A 85 6.04 -2.79 10.74
CA MET A 85 5.15 -2.13 9.77
C MET A 85 5.30 -2.64 8.33
N ARG A 86 6.53 -3.02 7.94
CA ARG A 86 6.82 -3.59 6.61
C ARG A 86 6.28 -5.01 6.51
N ASP A 87 6.50 -5.81 7.54
CA ASP A 87 6.31 -7.27 7.51
C ASP A 87 4.89 -7.70 7.92
N THR A 88 4.04 -6.78 8.37
CA THR A 88 2.65 -7.04 8.77
C THR A 88 1.62 -6.26 7.94
N LEU A 89 2.00 -5.80 6.75
CA LEU A 89 0.98 -5.43 5.76
C LEU A 89 0.15 -6.68 5.42
N ALA A 90 -1.12 -6.46 5.09
CA ALA A 90 -2.03 -7.55 4.76
C ALA A 90 -3.09 -7.06 3.79
N TYR A 91 -3.72 -8.02 3.11
CA TYR A 91 -4.89 -7.77 2.29
C TYR A 91 -6.07 -8.66 2.67
N ASN A 92 -7.26 -8.19 2.34
CA ASN A 92 -8.50 -8.96 2.41
C ASN A 92 -9.22 -8.89 1.06
N ILE A 93 -9.71 -10.04 0.61
CA ILE A 93 -10.48 -10.16 -0.63
C ILE A 93 -11.97 -10.19 -0.25
N GLY A 94 -12.75 -9.28 -0.83
CA GLY A 94 -14.21 -9.36 -0.88
C GLY A 94 -14.69 -9.85 -2.25
N ASP A 95 -16.00 -9.85 -2.49
CA ASP A 95 -16.59 -10.41 -3.71
C ASP A 95 -16.04 -9.79 -5.01
N GLU A 96 -15.83 -8.47 -5.03
CA GLU A 96 -15.33 -7.71 -6.18
C GLU A 96 -14.27 -6.66 -5.79
N SER A 97 -13.64 -6.80 -4.63
CA SER A 97 -12.68 -5.80 -4.16
C SER A 97 -11.55 -6.39 -3.34
N LEU A 98 -10.43 -5.68 -3.33
CA LEU A 98 -9.29 -5.97 -2.48
C LEU A 98 -9.02 -4.76 -1.58
N GLU A 99 -8.96 -5.00 -0.27
CA GLU A 99 -8.41 -4.04 0.68
C GLU A 99 -6.98 -4.42 1.00
N PHE A 100 -6.03 -3.48 0.93
CA PHE A 100 -4.63 -3.68 1.28
C PHE A 100 -4.18 -2.62 2.28
N GLY A 101 -3.47 -3.00 3.34
CA GLY A 101 -2.94 -2.04 4.31
C GLY A 101 -2.51 -2.63 5.64
N THR A 102 -2.69 -1.84 6.70
CA THR A 102 -2.31 -2.19 8.07
C THR A 102 -3.41 -1.83 9.08
N ASN A 103 -3.52 -2.62 10.15
CA ASN A 103 -4.37 -2.30 11.30
C ASN A 103 -3.65 -1.44 12.36
N MET A 104 -2.39 -1.08 12.14
CA MET A 104 -1.60 -0.32 13.10
C MET A 104 -1.94 1.17 13.06
N GLU A 105 -2.36 1.71 14.20
CA GLU A 105 -2.74 3.13 14.34
C GLU A 105 -1.59 4.07 13.96
N TYR A 106 -0.35 3.75 14.35
CA TYR A 106 0.81 4.56 13.97
C TYR A 106 1.11 4.54 12.46
N GLY A 107 0.58 3.54 11.74
CA GLY A 107 0.62 3.49 10.28
C GLY A 107 -0.16 4.65 9.64
N ALA A 108 -1.27 5.09 10.25
CA ALA A 108 -2.02 6.23 9.76
C ALA A 108 -1.21 7.54 9.84
N ILE A 109 -0.53 7.78 10.97
CA ILE A 109 0.32 8.96 11.14
C ILE A 109 1.48 8.96 10.12
N HIS A 110 2.04 7.80 9.79
CA HIS A 110 3.07 7.73 8.76
C HIS A 110 2.50 7.86 7.35
N GLN A 111 1.30 7.37 7.07
CA GLN A 111 0.67 7.55 5.76
C GLN A 111 0.32 9.03 5.49
N PHE A 112 -0.31 9.70 6.45
CA PHE A 112 -0.92 11.02 6.26
C PHE A 112 -0.15 12.19 6.87
N GLY A 113 0.79 11.90 7.78
CA GLY A 113 1.43 12.91 8.62
C GLY A 113 0.60 13.28 9.84
N GLY A 114 1.21 14.03 10.75
CA GLY A 114 0.52 14.65 11.87
C GLY A 114 -0.29 15.88 11.45
N THR A 115 -1.40 16.12 12.13
CA THR A 115 -2.28 17.27 11.88
C THR A 115 -2.20 18.28 13.03
N SER A 116 -2.62 19.52 12.80
CA SER A 116 -2.51 20.62 13.78
C SER A 116 -3.36 20.46 15.04
N ASP A 117 -4.38 19.61 14.99
CA ASP A 117 -5.25 19.25 16.11
C ASP A 117 -4.65 18.14 17.01
N MET A 118 -3.55 17.50 16.58
CA MET A 118 -2.83 16.53 17.40
C MET A 118 -1.86 17.19 18.40
N PRO A 119 -1.44 16.49 19.47
CA PRO A 119 -0.37 16.96 20.33
C PRO A 119 0.89 17.37 19.54
N PRO A 120 1.64 18.42 19.96
CA PRO A 120 2.72 19.01 19.17
C PRO A 120 3.75 18.00 18.63
N ARG A 121 4.07 16.97 19.43
CA ARG A 121 5.01 15.91 19.03
C ARG A 121 4.50 15.04 17.88
N LEU A 122 3.19 14.77 17.84
CA LEU A 122 2.56 13.98 16.78
C LEU A 122 2.30 14.85 15.55
N ALA A 123 1.82 16.09 15.75
CA ALA A 123 1.60 17.07 14.68
C ALA A 123 2.85 17.34 13.84
N ALA A 124 4.04 17.29 14.45
CA ALA A 124 5.31 17.50 13.75
C ALA A 124 5.82 16.27 12.98
N ILE A 125 5.14 15.12 13.01
CA ILE A 125 5.56 13.93 12.28
C ILE A 125 5.22 14.12 10.80
N PRO A 126 6.23 14.09 9.90
CA PRO A 126 5.95 14.22 8.48
C PRO A 126 5.32 12.95 7.91
N ALA A 127 4.52 13.13 6.87
CA ALA A 127 4.01 12.03 6.05
C ALA A 127 5.18 11.31 5.35
N ARG A 128 5.08 10.00 5.32
CA ARG A 128 5.93 9.05 4.60
C ARG A 128 5.00 8.02 3.95
N PRO A 129 4.25 8.42 2.93
CA PRO A 129 3.22 7.58 2.33
C PRO A 129 3.84 6.26 1.87
N PHE A 130 3.33 5.16 2.39
CA PHE A 130 3.83 3.84 2.06
C PHE A 130 2.76 2.98 1.40
N LEU A 131 1.48 3.37 1.49
CA LEU A 131 0.39 2.76 0.75
C LEU A 131 0.03 3.61 -0.47
N GLY A 132 -0.23 2.92 -1.58
CA GLY A 132 -0.57 3.51 -2.86
C GLY A 132 -0.29 2.50 -3.97
N LEU A 133 -0.46 2.95 -5.22
CA LEU A 133 -0.05 2.18 -6.39
C LEU A 133 0.99 3.00 -7.16
N SER A 134 2.04 2.34 -7.60
CA SER A 134 2.92 2.88 -8.63
C SER A 134 2.32 2.67 -10.02
N ASP A 135 2.80 3.40 -11.02
CA ASP A 135 2.45 3.17 -12.42
C ASP A 135 2.73 1.73 -12.87
N ASN A 136 3.70 1.05 -12.26
CA ASN A 136 4.02 -0.34 -12.55
C ASN A 136 3.03 -1.29 -11.87
N ASP A 137 2.60 -0.99 -10.64
CA ASP A 137 1.56 -1.77 -9.97
C ASP A 137 0.25 -1.74 -10.75
N GLU A 138 -0.15 -0.57 -11.25
CA GLU A 138 -1.39 -0.46 -12.04
C GLU A 138 -1.35 -1.35 -13.30
N LYS A 139 -0.21 -1.37 -14.00
CA LYS A 139 -0.03 -2.22 -15.20
C LYS A 139 -0.07 -3.71 -14.84
N GLU A 140 0.65 -4.11 -13.81
CA GLU A 140 0.71 -5.51 -13.39
C GLU A 140 -0.66 -5.99 -12.90
N ILE A 141 -1.41 -5.15 -12.17
CA ILE A 141 -2.78 -5.46 -11.73
C ILE A 141 -3.70 -5.71 -12.94
N ILE A 142 -3.64 -4.84 -13.95
CA ILE A 142 -4.42 -5.00 -15.17
C ILE A 142 -4.02 -6.30 -15.87
N GLU A 143 -2.73 -6.60 -15.97
CA GLU A 143 -2.22 -7.81 -16.61
C GLU A 143 -2.65 -9.09 -15.87
N ILE A 144 -2.56 -9.12 -14.54
CA ILE A 144 -3.01 -10.23 -13.70
C ILE A 144 -4.50 -10.53 -13.97
N ILE A 145 -5.32 -9.48 -13.98
CA ILE A 145 -6.77 -9.64 -14.14
C ILE A 145 -7.12 -10.01 -15.59
N PHE A 146 -6.47 -9.39 -16.57
CA PHE A 146 -6.64 -9.73 -17.98
C PHE A 146 -6.28 -11.19 -18.27
N ASN A 147 -5.12 -11.65 -17.81
CA ASN A 147 -4.67 -13.03 -17.97
C ASN A 147 -5.60 -14.04 -17.30
N PHE A 148 -6.24 -13.66 -16.20
CA PHE A 148 -7.22 -14.53 -15.53
C PHE A 148 -8.49 -14.71 -16.35
N VAL A 149 -9.01 -13.62 -16.94
CA VAL A 149 -10.22 -13.68 -17.78
C VAL A 149 -9.96 -14.41 -19.10
N ASP A 150 -8.80 -14.19 -19.72
CA ASP A 150 -8.45 -14.86 -20.98
C ASP A 150 -8.31 -16.38 -20.81
N LYS A 151 -7.69 -16.84 -19.71
CA LYS A 151 -7.57 -18.28 -19.38
C LYS A 151 -8.88 -18.95 -18.94
N GLY A 152 -9.91 -18.17 -18.62
CA GLY A 152 -11.22 -18.65 -18.20
C GLY A 152 -12.17 -18.97 -19.36
N ASN A 153 -11.81 -18.61 -20.59
CA ASN A 153 -12.49 -18.97 -21.85
C ASN A 153 -11.75 -20.09 -22.58
#